data_AF-A0A3P8RUD9-F1
#
_entry.id   AF-A0A3P8RUD9-F1
#
_cell.length_a   1.000
_cell.length_b   1.000
_cell.length_c   1.000
_cell.angle_alpha   90.00
_cell.angle_beta   90.00
_cell.angle_gamma   90.00
#
_symmetry.space_group_name_H-M   'P 1'
#
loop_
_entity.id
_entity.type
_entity.pdbx_description
1 polymer ?
#
loop_
_entity_poly.entity_id
_entity_poly.type
_entity_poly.pdbx_seq_one_letter_code
_entity_poly.pdbx_strand_id
1 'polypeptide(L)' 'MVTDRAIYLGNLDWVGNEFTFNAGAGLVISQPEGIEERNSTVVEQLQAAFERDWFSSYTLPGNGCKWMHHSTAGWCILK' A
#
# COMPACT_ATOMS: atom_id res chain seq x y z
N MET A 1 2.30 3.00 0.32
CA MET A 1 1.00 2.41 0.66
C MET A 1 0.36 1.82 -0.59
N VAL A 2 -0.29 0.66 -0.47
CA VAL A 2 -1.03 0.01 -1.57
C VAL A 2 -2.50 -0.16 -1.17
N THR A 3 -3.38 -0.03 -2.15
CA THR A 3 -4.84 -0.23 -2.03
C THR A 3 -5.33 -1.04 -3.23
N ASP A 4 -6.59 -1.46 -3.18
CA ASP A 4 -7.25 -2.18 -4.27
C ASP A 4 -7.30 -1.41 -5.60
N ARG A 5 -7.13 -0.07 -5.58
CA ARG A 5 -7.33 0.78 -6.77
C ARG A 5 -6.19 1.73 -7.08
N ALA A 6 -5.26 1.88 -6.15
CA ALA A 6 -4.18 2.84 -6.27
C ALA A 6 -2.98 2.49 -5.40
N ILE A 7 -1.82 2.95 -5.85
CA ILE A 7 -0.57 2.91 -5.11
C ILE A 7 -0.13 4.34 -4.81
N TYR A 8 0.33 4.55 -3.59
CA TYR A 8 0.94 5.79 -3.13
C TYR A 8 2.40 5.50 -2.79
N LEU A 9 3.30 6.04 -3.60
CA LEU A 9 4.74 5.99 -3.39
C LEU A 9 5.20 7.35 -2.91
N GLY A 10 5.96 7.39 -1.83
CA GLY A 10 6.53 8.62 -1.30
C GLY A 10 7.85 8.33 -0.61
N ASN A 11 8.62 9.38 -0.38
CA ASN A 11 9.87 9.30 0.38
C ASN A 11 9.69 9.50 1.89
N LEU A 12 8.46 9.80 2.34
CA LEU A 12 8.16 10.10 3.73
C LEU A 12 7.38 8.96 4.38
N ASP A 13 7.72 8.72 5.64
CA ASP A 13 6.94 7.85 6.51
C ASP A 13 5.59 8.49 6.82
N TRP A 14 4.64 7.63 7.18
CA TRP A 14 3.27 8.03 7.47
C TRP A 14 3.08 8.48 8.92
N VAL A 15 3.86 9.48 9.31
CA VAL A 15 3.81 10.07 10.65
C VAL A 15 3.69 11.59 10.55
N GLY A 16 2.90 12.20 11.44
CA GLY A 16 2.50 13.62 11.34
C GLY A 16 3.67 14.61 11.24
N ASN A 17 4.79 14.32 11.92
CA ASN A 17 5.97 15.19 11.88
C ASN A 17 6.63 15.22 10.50
N GLU A 18 6.67 14.10 9.77
CA GLU A 18 7.27 14.06 8.43
C GLU A 18 6.51 14.98 7.47
N PHE A 19 5.18 15.00 7.56
CA PHE A 19 4.35 15.91 6.74
C PHE A 19 4.47 17.38 7.14
N THR A 20 4.85 17.67 8.39
CA THR A 20 4.87 19.04 8.93
C THR A 20 6.23 19.71 8.77
N PHE A 21 7.31 18.95 8.94
CA PHE A 21 8.66 19.49 9.06
C PHE A 21 9.59 19.13 7.91
N ASN A 22 9.22 18.16 7.05
CA ASN A 22 10.08 17.70 5.97
C ASN A 22 9.45 17.96 4.60
N ALA A 23 10.32 18.25 3.62
CA ALA A 23 9.92 18.33 2.22
C ALA A 23 9.79 16.92 1.63
N GLY A 24 8.62 16.62 1.08
CA GLY A 24 8.31 15.32 0.49
C GLY A 24 7.98 15.41 -0.99
N ALA A 25 8.17 14.29 -1.69
CA ALA A 25 7.64 14.06 -3.03
C ALA A 25 6.90 12.72 -3.03
N GLY A 26 5.78 12.68 -3.76
CA GLY A 26 4.96 11.49 -3.88
C GLY A 26 4.45 11.28 -5.30
N LEU A 27 4.28 10.02 -5.68
CA LEU A 27 3.65 9.56 -6.91
C LEU A 27 2.44 8.71 -6.57
N VAL A 28 1.32 9.02 -7.21
CA VAL A 28 0.10 8.22 -7.11
C VAL A 28 -0.18 7.60 -8.48
N ILE A 29 -0.40 6.28 -8.48
CA ILE A 29 -0.82 5.52 -9.66
C ILE A 29 -2.18 4.91 -9.33
N SER A 30 -3.20 5.20 -10.14
CA SER A 30 -4.57 4.71 -9.94
C SER A 30 -5.06 3.95 -11.16
N GLN A 31 -5.75 2.84 -10.93
CA GLN A 31 -6.41 2.07 -11.97
C GLN A 31 -7.77 2.71 -12.30
N PRO A 32 -8.04 3.09 -13.56
CA PRO A 32 -9.32 3.68 -13.95
C PRO A 32 -10.45 2.65 -13.88
N GLU A 33 -11.63 3.06 -13.41
CA GLU A 33 -12.81 2.19 -13.41
C GLU A 33 -13.27 1.90 -14.84
N GLY A 34 -13.59 0.63 -15.14
CA GLY A 34 -14.16 0.22 -16.43
C GLY A 34 -13.14 -0.12 -17.53
N ILE A 35 -11.84 -0.13 -17.23
CA ILE A 35 -10.81 -0.67 -18.13
C ILE A 35 -10.55 -2.12 -17.75
N GLU A 36 -11.08 -3.06 -18.54
CA GLU A 36 -10.62 -4.45 -18.50
C GLU A 36 -9.26 -4.54 -19.19
N GLU A 37 -8.19 -4.34 -18.42
CA GLU A 37 -6.84 -4.60 -18.92
C GLU A 37 -6.66 -6.12 -19.15
N ARG A 38 -6.16 -6.49 -20.33
CA ARG A 38 -5.88 -7.90 -20.67
C ARG A 38 -4.66 -8.47 -19.92
N ASN A 39 -3.89 -7.62 -19.23
CA ASN A 39 -2.66 -7.93 -18.51
C ASN A 39 -2.76 -7.40 -17.07
N SER A 40 -1.89 -7.90 -16.18
CA SER A 40 -1.89 -7.42 -14.80
C SER A 40 -1.45 -5.96 -14.71
N THR A 41 -2.22 -5.16 -13.99
CA THR A 41 -1.93 -3.73 -13.83
C THR A 41 -0.76 -3.53 -12.88
N VAL A 42 -0.13 -2.36 -12.93
CA VAL A 42 0.93 -2.00 -11.97
C VAL A 42 0.41 -2.05 -10.53
N VAL A 43 -0.87 -1.71 -10.30
CA VAL A 43 -1.55 -1.82 -9.00
C VAL A 43 -1.59 -3.27 -8.53
N GLU A 44 -2.05 -4.17 -9.39
CA GLU A 44 -2.14 -5.60 -9.08
C GLU A 44 -0.76 -6.23 -8.82
N GLN A 45 0.26 -5.84 -9.59
CA GLN A 45 1.62 -6.36 -9.41
C GLN A 45 2.23 -5.94 -8.06
N LEU A 46 2.05 -4.68 -7.66
CA LEU A 46 2.52 -4.17 -6.38
C LEU A 46 1.71 -4.72 -5.21
N GLN A 47 0.41 -4.96 -5.39
CA GLN A 47 -0.41 -5.69 -4.43
C GLN A 47 0.13 -7.12 -4.22
N ALA A 48 0.41 -7.85 -5.30
CA ALA A 48 0.97 -9.20 -5.20
C ALA A 48 2.34 -9.22 -4.48
N ALA A 49 3.20 -8.23 -4.73
CA ALA A 49 4.47 -8.09 -4.02
C ALA A 49 4.26 -7.82 -2.51
N PHE A 50 3.30 -6.95 -2.18
CA PHE A 50 2.92 -6.67 -0.80
C PHE A 50 2.42 -7.93 -0.09
N GLU A 51 1.51 -8.68 -0.70
CA GLU A 51 0.98 -9.93 -0.13
C GLU A 51 2.07 -10.98 0.08
N ARG A 52 2.98 -11.16 -0.89
CA ARG A 52 4.13 -12.05 -0.77
C ARG A 52 4.98 -11.72 0.45
N ASP A 53 5.31 -10.45 0.64
CA ASP A 53 6.17 -10.01 1.74
C ASP A 53 5.42 -10.06 3.07
N TRP A 54 4.12 -9.75 3.07
CA TRP A 54 3.27 -9.80 4.25
C TRP A 54 3.16 -11.21 4.84
N PHE A 55 2.90 -12.20 3.99
CA PHE A 55 2.77 -13.60 4.38
C PHE A 55 4.11 -14.37 4.37
N SER A 56 5.22 -13.66 4.27
CA SER A 56 6.56 -14.24 4.26
C SER A 56 6.94 -14.84 5.62
N SER A 57 7.82 -15.85 5.61
CA SER A 57 8.38 -16.45 6.82
C SER A 57 9.27 -15.49 7.63
N TYR A 58 9.67 -14.35 7.04
CA TYR A 58 10.43 -13.30 7.70
C TYR A 58 9.54 -12.31 8.47
N THR A 59 8.22 -12.41 8.35
CA THR A 59 7.29 -11.56 9.12
C THR A 59 7.34 -11.96 10.60
N LEU A 60 7.86 -11.06 11.45
CA LEU A 60 7.90 -11.28 12.89
C LEU A 60 6.47 -11.29 13.46
N PRO A 61 6.08 -12.34 14.23
CA PRO A 61 4.79 -12.39 14.92
C PRO A 61 4.82 -11.43 16.12
N GLY A 62 4.66 -10.14 15.85
CA GLY A 62 4.43 -9.13 16.87
C GLY A 62 2.94 -8.88 17.05
N ASN A 63 2.49 -8.76 18.30
CA ASN A 63 1.12 -8.42 18.70
C ASN A 63 0.66 -7.03 18.20
N GLY A 64 0.52 -6.82 16.89
CA GLY A 64 0.15 -5.54 16.32
C GLY A 64 0.39 -5.48 14.82
N CYS A 65 -0.53 -6.07 14.06
CA CYS A 65 -1.04 -5.60 12.77
C CYS A 65 -1.89 -6.73 12.18
N LYS A 66 -3.18 -6.72 12.54
CA LYS A 66 -4.23 -7.54 11.94
C LYS A 66 -4.73 -6.77 10.72
N TRP A 67 -5.01 -7.46 9.61
CA TRP A 67 -5.85 -6.90 8.55
C TRP A 67 -7.11 -6.29 9.19
N MET A 68 -7.24 -4.96 9.23
CA MET A 68 -8.49 -4.34 9.62
C MET A 68 -9.44 -4.41 8.43
N HIS A 69 -10.10 -5.55 8.26
CA HIS A 69 -11.36 -5.60 7.53
C HIS A 69 -12.44 -4.91 8.38
N HIS A 70 -12.41 -3.59 8.43
CA HIS A 70 -13.57 -2.79 8.80
C HIS A 70 -13.64 -1.56 7.90
N SER A 71 -14.66 -1.57 7.04
CA SER A 71 -14.96 -0.63 5.95
C SER A 71 -14.18 -0.86 4.65
N THR A 72 -14.83 -0.45 3.57
CA THR A 72 -14.66 -0.78 2.15
C THR A 72 -13.34 -0.35 1.50
N ALA A 73 -12.31 -0.07 2.31
CA ALA A 73 -10.97 0.24 1.85
C ALA A 73 -9.98 -0.38 2.85
N GLY A 74 -9.37 -1.50 2.45
CA GLY A 74 -8.23 -2.06 3.19
C GLY A 74 -7.02 -1.16 3.00
N TRP A 75 -6.34 -0.81 4.08
CA TRP A 75 -5.11 -0.01 4.02
C TRP A 75 -4.01 -0.70 4.84
N CYS A 76 -2.79 -0.73 4.32
CA CYS A 76 -1.61 -1.20 5.05
C CYS A 76 -0.45 -0.21 4.89
N ILE A 77 0.15 0.15 6.04
CA ILE A 77 1.40 0.91 6.12
C ILE A 77 2.52 -0.12 6.28
N LEU A 78 3.62 0.04 5.51
CA LEU A 78 4.84 -0.75 5.71
C LEU A 78 5.36 -0.55 7.13
N LYS A 79 5.95 -1.60 7.69
CA LYS A 79 6.54 -1.60 9.03
C LYS A 79 7.59 -0.51 9.19
#